data_AF-A0A967WVF2-F1
#
_entry.id   AF-A0A967WVF2-F1
#
_cell.length_a   1.000
_cell.length_b   1.000
_cell.length_c   1.000
_cell.angle_alpha   90.00
_cell.angle_beta   90.00
_cell.angle_gamma   90.00
#
_symmetry.space_group_name_H-M   'P 1'
#
loop_
_entity.id
_entity.type
_entity.pdbx_description
1 polymer ?
#
loop_
_entity_poly.entity_id
_entity_poly.type
_entity_poly.pdbx_seq_one_letter_code
_entity_poly.pdbx_strand_id
1 'polypeptide(L)' 'MNDQEKARALLPHWIEHNAEHAAEFRRWAERVQAAGQEEAAEEIALAAKQLGWVNEALASALETLGGPAEHASHHDH' A
#
# COMPACT_ATOMS: atom_id res chain seq x y z
N MET A 1 -4.80 4.01 23.11
CA MET A 1 -4.21 4.56 21.89
C MET A 1 -5.04 5.75 21.44
N ASN A 2 -4.39 6.88 21.15
CA ASN A 2 -5.04 8.00 20.46
C ASN A 2 -5.09 7.76 18.94
N ASP A 3 -5.80 8.61 18.20
CA ASP A 3 -5.96 8.44 16.75
C ASP A 3 -4.64 8.52 15.97
N GLN A 4 -3.67 9.30 16.46
CA GLN A 4 -2.33 9.39 15.87
C GLN A 4 -1.55 8.07 16.02
N GLU A 5 -1.55 7.46 17.20
CA GLU A 5 -0.92 6.16 17.46
C GLU A 5 -1.56 5.06 16.62
N LYS A 6 -2.89 5.09 16.50
CA LYS A 6 -3.63 4.15 15.65
C LYS A 6 -3.27 4.35 14.17
N ALA A 7 -3.17 5.58 13.69
CA ALA A 7 -2.74 5.87 12.32
C ALA A 7 -1.31 5.37 12.06
N ARG A 8 -0.36 5.60 12.97
CA ARG A 8 1.02 5.09 12.86
C ARG A 8 1.11 3.57 12.78
N ALA A 9 0.17 2.85 13.39
CA ALA A 9 0.07 1.39 13.27
C ALA A 9 -0.58 0.95 11.94
N LEU A 10 -1.60 1.67 11.46
CA LEU A 10 -2.34 1.32 10.24
C LEU A 10 -1.60 1.64 8.94
N LEU A 11 -0.83 2.74 8.90
CA LEU A 11 -0.13 3.20 7.70
C LEU A 11 0.81 2.12 7.10
N PRO A 12 1.68 1.43 7.87
CA PRO A 12 2.47 0.32 7.36
C PRO A 12 1.62 -0.81 6.76
N HIS A 13 0.52 -1.19 7.43
CA HIS A 13 -0.37 -2.24 6.97
C HIS A 13 -1.05 -1.88 5.63
N TRP A 14 -1.47 -0.62 5.46
CA TRP A 14 -2.05 -0.18 4.18
C TRP A 14 -1.01 -0.13 3.06
N ILE A 15 0.23 0.28 3.35
CA ILE A 15 1.33 0.27 2.37
C ILE A 15 1.60 -1.15 1.88
N GLU A 16 1.69 -2.11 2.80
CA GLU A 16 1.86 -3.54 2.48
C GLU A 16 0.69 -4.06 1.64
N HIS A 17 -0.54 -3.82 2.08
CA HIS A 17 -1.73 -4.28 1.37
C HIS A 17 -1.86 -3.67 -0.04
N ASN A 18 -1.53 -2.39 -0.20
CA ASN A 18 -1.49 -1.76 -1.51
C ASN A 18 -0.43 -2.41 -2.43
N ALA A 19 0.70 -2.87 -1.88
CA ALA A 19 1.70 -3.58 -2.67
C ALA A 19 1.19 -4.95 -3.14
N GLU A 20 0.45 -5.67 -2.28
CA GLU A 20 -0.23 -6.92 -2.66
C GLU A 20 -1.26 -6.69 -3.77
N HIS A 21 -2.11 -5.67 -3.62
CA HIS A 21 -3.08 -5.28 -4.65
C HIS A 21 -2.42 -4.86 -5.96
N ALA A 22 -1.35 -4.04 -5.91
CA ALA A 22 -0.63 -3.64 -7.12
C ALA A 22 -0.03 -4.86 -7.85
N ALA A 23 0.49 -5.84 -7.11
CA ALA A 23 0.99 -7.08 -7.70
C ALA A 23 -0.15 -7.91 -8.33
N GLU A 24 -1.31 -7.98 -7.69
CA GLU A 24 -2.49 -8.65 -8.23
C GLU A 24 -3.04 -7.97 -9.49
N PHE A 25 -3.13 -6.63 -9.48
CA PHE A 25 -3.59 -5.86 -10.63
C PHE A 25 -2.68 -6.07 -11.83
N ARG A 26 -1.35 -6.07 -11.65
CA ARG A 26 -0.40 -6.38 -12.74
C ARG A 26 -0.64 -7.77 -13.34
N ARG A 27 -0.82 -8.81 -12.50
CA ARG A 27 -1.15 -10.17 -12.98
C ARG A 27 -2.44 -10.20 -13.79
N TRP A 28 -3.45 -9.42 -13.39
CA TRP A 28 -4.70 -9.34 -14.12
C TRP A 28 -4.58 -8.51 -15.40
N ALA A 29 -3.83 -7.42 -15.40
CA ALA A 29 -3.53 -6.65 -16.60
C ALA A 29 -2.91 -7.55 -17.68
N GLU A 30 -1.92 -8.38 -17.33
CA GLU A 30 -1.31 -9.36 -18.26
C GLU A 30 -2.34 -10.35 -18.82
N ARG A 31 -3.22 -10.89 -17.97
CA ARG A 31 -4.27 -11.84 -18.40
C ARG A 31 -5.32 -11.20 -19.30
N VAL A 32 -5.71 -9.97 -18.99
CA VAL A 32 -6.69 -9.18 -19.76
C VAL A 32 -6.09 -8.78 -21.10
N GLN A 33 -4.81 -8.40 -21.13
CA GLN A 33 -4.07 -8.14 -22.35
C GLN A 33 -3.98 -9.39 -23.24
N ALA A 34 -3.66 -10.56 -22.65
CA ALA A 34 -3.63 -11.83 -23.36
C ALA A 34 -5.01 -12.26 -23.91
N ALA A 35 -6.10 -11.73 -23.36
CA ALA A 35 -7.47 -11.91 -23.87
C ALA A 35 -7.85 -10.88 -24.97
N GLY A 36 -6.90 -10.06 -25.42
CA GLY A 36 -7.11 -9.06 -26.48
C GLY A 36 -7.81 -7.78 -26.03
N GLN A 37 -7.88 -7.52 -24.72
CA GLN A 37 -8.53 -6.32 -24.16
C GLN A 37 -7.48 -5.29 -23.75
N GLU A 38 -6.80 -4.69 -24.73
CA GLU A 38 -5.62 -3.86 -24.52
C GLU A 38 -5.91 -2.61 -23.67
N GLU A 39 -6.95 -1.82 -24.01
CA GLU A 39 -7.33 -0.63 -23.24
C GLU A 39 -7.66 -0.96 -21.77
N ALA A 40 -8.38 -2.05 -21.53
CA ALA A 40 -8.72 -2.47 -20.15
C ALA A 40 -7.48 -2.92 -19.38
N ALA A 41 -6.54 -3.61 -20.03
CA ALA A 41 -5.28 -4.01 -19.41
C ALA A 41 -4.43 -2.78 -19.04
N GLU A 42 -4.38 -1.77 -19.89
CA GLU A 42 -3.68 -0.51 -19.63
C GLU A 42 -4.25 0.22 -18.40
N GLU A 43 -5.58 0.32 -18.29
CA GLU A 43 -6.23 0.94 -17.13
C GLU A 43 -5.95 0.15 -15.82
N ILE A 44 -5.96 -1.18 -15.86
CA ILE A 44 -5.63 -2.01 -14.69
C ILE A 44 -4.15 -1.83 -14.30
N ALA A 45 -3.24 -1.78 -15.28
CA ALA A 45 -1.83 -1.52 -15.04
C ALA A 45 -1.60 -0.10 -14.47
N LEU A 46 -2.37 0.89 -14.95
CA LEU A 46 -2.36 2.25 -14.43
C LEU A 46 -2.82 2.29 -12.96
N ALA A 47 -3.88 1.55 -12.60
CA ALA A 47 -4.32 1.43 -11.21
C ALA A 47 -3.21 0.85 -10.31
N ALA A 48 -2.50 -0.17 -10.78
CA ALA A 48 -1.35 -0.74 -10.06
C ALA A 48 -0.21 0.26 -9.87
N LYS A 49 0.01 1.15 -10.84
CA LYS A 49 0.99 2.25 -10.75
C LYS A 49 0.51 3.33 -9.76
N GLN A 50 -0.77 3.65 -9.76
CA GLN A 50 -1.37 4.63 -8.86
C GLN A 50 -1.22 4.25 -7.38
N LEU A 51 -1.32 2.95 -7.06
CA LEU A 51 -1.03 2.46 -5.71
C LEU A 51 0.41 2.74 -5.25
N GLY A 52 1.37 2.88 -6.17
CA GLY A 52 2.72 3.34 -5.83
C GLY A 52 2.74 4.78 -5.28
N TRP A 53 2.06 5.70 -5.96
CA TRP A 53 1.93 7.10 -5.50
C TRP A 53 1.15 7.21 -4.19
N VAL A 54 0.13 6.35 -3.99
CA VAL A 54 -0.57 6.24 -2.71
C VAL A 54 0.42 5.82 -1.62
N ASN A 55 1.24 4.80 -1.87
CA ASN A 55 2.23 4.33 -0.90
C ASN A 55 3.26 5.41 -0.53
N GLU A 56 3.72 6.22 -1.49
CA GLU A 56 4.61 7.36 -1.22
C GLU A 56 3.94 8.39 -0.29
N ALA A 57 2.67 8.73 -0.55
CA ALA A 57 1.93 9.65 0.31
C ALA A 57 1.71 9.09 1.72
N LEU A 58 1.40 7.79 1.84
CA LEU A 58 1.24 7.12 3.13
C LEU A 58 2.56 7.04 3.91
N ALA A 59 3.69 6.79 3.22
CA ALA A 59 5.02 6.80 3.84
C ALA A 59 5.38 8.20 4.34
N SER A 60 5.14 9.24 3.54
CA SER A 60 5.35 10.64 3.94
C SER A 60 4.49 11.04 5.15
N ALA A 61 3.24 10.58 5.20
CA ALA A 61 2.37 10.76 6.36
C ALA A 61 2.95 10.05 7.60
N LEU A 62 3.45 8.81 7.45
CA LEU A 62 4.05 8.06 8.55
C LEU A 62 5.28 8.76 9.13
N GLU A 63 6.15 9.29 8.27
CA GLU A 63 7.32 10.09 8.67
C GLU A 63 6.88 11.34 9.45
N THR A 64 5.89 12.07 8.94
CA THR A 64 5.34 13.28 9.58
C THR A 64 4.77 12.99 10.97
N LEU A 65 4.18 11.81 11.17
CA LEU A 65 3.63 11.37 12.44
C LEU A 65 4.67 10.82 13.44
N GLY A 66 5.96 10.81 13.07
CA GLY A 66 7.05 10.35 13.92
C GLY A 66 7.48 8.89 13.68
N GLY A 67 7.23 8.36 12.48
CA GLY A 67 7.63 7.01 12.07
C GLY A 67 6.72 5.89 12.60
N PRO A 68 7.02 4.62 12.30
CA PRO A 68 6.31 3.46 12.85
C PRO A 68 6.19 3.58 14.37
N ALA A 69 5.07 3.15 14.94
CA ALA A 69 4.99 3.01 16.39
C ALA A 69 6.07 2.02 16.83
N GLU A 70 7.04 2.46 17.64
CA GLU A 70 8.03 1.53 18.17
C GLU A 70 7.28 0.44 18.94
N HIS A 71 7.67 -0.82 18.69
CA HIS A 71 7.16 -1.94 19.47
C HIS A 71 7.29 -1.56 20.95
N ALA A 72 6.16 -1.54 21.64
CA ALA A 72 6.10 -1.56 23.09
C ALA A 72 6.77 -2.86 23.58
N SER A 73 8.11 -2.84 23.59
CA SER A 73 8.96 -3.88 24.14
C SER A 73 9.10 -3.57 25.62
N HIS A 74 7.99 -3.70 26.35
CA HIS A 74 8.00 -3.76 27.81
C HIS A 74 7.20 -5.00 28.22
N HIS A 75 7.83 -6.15 28.01
CA HIS A 75 7.61 -7.34 28.82
C HIS A 75 8.95 -7.68 29.51
N ASP A 76 8.84 -8.00 30.80
CA ASP A 76 9.84 -8.56 31.72
C ASP A 76 10.89 -7.62 32.33
N HIS A 77 10.61 -7.15 33.55
CA HIS A 77 11.26 -7.66 34.77
C HIS A 77 10.55 -7.23 36.07
#